data_AF-A0A9Q4DRG8-F1
#
_entry.id   AF-A0A9Q4DRG8-F1
#
_cell.length_a   1.000
_cell.length_b   1.000
_cell.length_c   1.000
_cell.angle_alpha   90.00
_cell.angle_beta   90.00
_cell.angle_gamma   90.00
#
_symmetry.space_group_name_H-M   'P 1'
#
loop_
_entity.id
_entity.type
_entity.pdbx_description
1 polymer ?
#
loop_
_entity_poly.entity_id
_entity_poly.type
_entity_poly.pdbx_seq_one_letter_code
_entity_poly.pdbx_strand_id
1 'polypeptide(L)'
;MDFFTSSIRNILIENVKSLKQTIEEIGETFRKEMKPIYESLLILREEFDTRDSVNAMIIESGYPPIWDIDIILEIQKKMEEAKDFENFDVSGSIINYFKSEEIGNFLDDWSRFPFLRGRMPILESVIECHKSGLYYSSISTLLPQFEGVIFEFFNHSYKYKENYLRIYLEQLLLTSYKAEGDSFNDKVMQYYKNYILVGFYGKEVASEISRHAFAHGYLKDFGTEQNSLKLLLLFNQIVTFLSELDDEEIEKAKTLVRLDSEKERDKKKAELIANNNLKQQLKEKEKDNEKFKALFLEFVGYEDEWLPTVPGLNKKRINCLHY
;
A
#
# COMPACT_ATOMS: atom_id res chain seq x y z
N MET A 1 41.84 70.55 21.66
CA MET A 1 40.98 69.34 21.75
C MET A 1 40.20 69.09 20.46
N ASP A 2 39.86 70.11 19.66
CA ASP A 2 38.99 69.96 18.48
C ASP A 2 39.59 69.25 17.25
N PHE A 3 40.91 69.17 17.13
CA PHE A 3 41.55 68.51 15.98
C PHE A 3 41.51 66.98 16.08
N PHE A 4 41.66 66.43 17.30
CA PHE A 4 41.64 64.99 17.57
C PHE A 4 40.23 64.42 17.43
N THR A 5 39.21 65.15 17.89
CA THR A 5 37.80 64.75 17.76
C THR A 5 37.32 64.77 16.31
N SER A 6 37.77 65.74 15.49
CA SER A 6 37.50 65.77 14.05
C SER A 6 38.13 64.59 13.30
N SER A 7 39.39 64.26 13.61
CA SER A 7 40.10 63.13 12.98
C SER A 7 39.47 61.78 13.30
N ILE A 8 39.09 61.54 14.56
CA ILE A 8 38.43 60.29 14.97
C ILE A 8 37.06 60.15 14.31
N ARG A 9 36.30 61.26 14.20
CA ARG A 9 35.00 61.29 13.55
C ARG A 9 35.09 60.95 12.06
N ASN A 10 36.09 61.48 11.35
CA ASN A 10 36.28 61.18 9.94
C ASN A 10 36.68 59.72 9.69
N ILE A 11 37.54 59.14 10.53
CA ILE A 11 37.92 57.72 10.45
C ILE A 11 36.70 56.82 10.69
N LEU A 12 35.85 57.15 11.67
CA LEU A 12 34.61 56.42 11.93
C LEU A 12 33.64 56.49 10.74
N ILE A 13 33.49 57.65 10.10
CA ILE A 13 32.61 57.82 8.93
C ILE A 13 33.11 57.00 7.74
N GLU A 14 34.42 56.97 7.47
CA GLU A 14 34.98 56.17 6.38
C GLU A 14 34.84 54.67 6.64
N ASN A 15 35.09 54.21 7.87
CA ASN A 15 34.91 52.80 8.24
C ASN A 15 33.44 52.36 8.11
N VAL A 16 32.48 53.20 8.52
CA VAL A 16 31.05 52.92 8.36
C VAL A 16 30.65 52.87 6.87
N LYS A 17 31.19 53.75 6.03
CA LYS A 17 30.96 53.71 4.57
C LYS A 17 31.53 52.44 3.94
N SER A 18 32.77 52.08 4.26
CA SER A 18 33.41 50.86 3.77
C SER A 18 32.64 49.60 4.20
N LEU A 19 32.17 49.56 5.45
CA LEU A 19 31.35 48.46 5.96
C LEU A 19 30.03 48.36 5.19
N LYS A 20 29.36 49.50 4.95
CA LYS A 20 28.10 49.54 4.19
C LYS A 20 28.28 49.02 2.77
N GLN A 21 29.35 49.44 2.10
CA GLN A 21 29.67 48.99 0.75
C GLN A 21 29.96 47.48 0.71
N THR A 22 30.71 46.97 1.68
CA THR A 22 30.98 45.52 1.82
C THR A 22 29.69 44.73 2.03
N ILE A 23 28.76 45.25 2.85
CA ILE A 23 27.45 44.62 3.09
C ILE A 23 26.59 44.62 1.81
N GLU A 24 26.61 45.70 1.03
CA GLU A 24 25.90 45.79 -0.26
C GLU A 24 26.48 44.79 -1.28
N GLU A 25 27.81 44.69 -1.40
CA GLU A 25 28.49 43.74 -2.28
C GLU A 25 28.22 42.27 -1.89
N ILE A 26 28.23 41.95 -0.59
CA ILE A 26 27.83 40.64 -0.07
C ILE A 26 26.36 40.36 -0.41
N GLY A 27 25.47 41.34 -0.25
CA GLY A 27 24.04 41.20 -0.56
C GLY A 27 23.75 41.01 -2.04
N GLU A 28 24.50 41.67 -2.93
CA GLU A 28 24.42 41.46 -4.37
C GLU A 28 24.95 40.09 -4.78
N THR A 29 26.09 39.68 -4.23
CA THR A 29 26.68 38.35 -4.48
C THR A 29 25.74 37.25 -4.02
N PHE A 30 25.17 37.36 -2.81
CA PHE A 30 24.20 36.40 -2.28
C PHE A 30 22.94 36.32 -3.15
N ARG A 31 22.38 37.45 -3.60
CA ARG A 31 21.23 37.45 -4.52
C ARG A 31 21.55 36.80 -5.86
N LYS A 32 22.74 37.04 -6.40
CA LYS A 32 23.19 36.47 -7.66
C LYS A 32 23.34 34.94 -7.58
N GLU A 33 23.90 34.45 -6.47
CA GLU A 33 24.06 33.02 -6.19
C GLU A 33 22.72 32.32 -5.87
N MET A 34 21.82 32.99 -5.14
CA MET A 34 20.52 32.42 -4.74
C MET A 34 19.47 32.45 -5.84
N LYS A 35 19.57 33.37 -6.81
CA LYS A 35 18.56 33.52 -7.87
C LYS A 35 18.38 32.23 -8.70
N PRO A 36 19.43 31.55 -9.19
CA PRO A 36 19.29 30.28 -9.90
C PRO A 36 18.62 29.18 -9.04
N ILE A 37 18.91 29.15 -7.74
CA ILE A 37 18.30 28.19 -6.80
C ILE A 37 16.81 28.46 -6.67
N TYR A 38 16.42 29.73 -6.48
CA TYR A 38 15.01 30.12 -6.40
C TYR A 38 14.24 29.83 -7.69
N GLU A 39 14.82 30.15 -8.86
CA GLU A 39 14.23 29.84 -10.16
C GLU A 39 14.06 28.32 -10.34
N SER A 40 15.07 27.52 -9.95
CA SER A 40 14.99 26.05 -9.99
C SER A 40 13.89 25.52 -9.05
N LEU A 41 13.76 26.08 -7.85
CA LEU A 41 12.70 25.70 -6.90
C LEU A 41 11.30 26.06 -7.41
N LEU A 42 11.16 27.16 -8.15
CA LEU A 42 9.88 27.56 -8.76
C LEU A 42 9.47 26.59 -9.87
N ILE A 43 10.41 26.22 -10.75
CA ILE A 43 10.18 25.22 -11.81
C ILE A 43 9.78 23.87 -11.20
N LEU A 44 10.53 23.41 -10.18
CA LEU A 44 10.21 22.16 -9.49
C LEU A 44 8.80 22.21 -8.89
N ARG A 45 8.42 23.33 -8.27
CA ARG A 45 7.06 23.50 -7.72
C ARG A 45 5.99 23.40 -8.80
N GLU A 46 6.18 24.07 -9.93
CA GLU A 46 5.24 24.01 -11.06
C GLU A 46 5.13 22.57 -11.60
N GLU A 47 6.24 21.84 -11.71
CA GLU A 47 6.24 20.41 -12.10
C GLU A 47 5.48 19.53 -11.10
N PHE A 48 5.64 19.78 -9.79
CA PHE A 48 4.89 19.06 -8.74
C PHE A 48 3.39 19.33 -8.83
N ASP A 49 3.00 20.61 -8.94
CA ASP A 49 1.59 21.02 -9.04
C ASP A 49 0.92 20.41 -10.29
N THR A 50 1.64 20.41 -11.43
CA THR A 50 1.22 19.73 -12.66
C THR A 50 1.01 18.23 -12.45
N ARG A 51 2.00 17.54 -11.87
CA ARG A 51 1.94 16.08 -11.67
C ARG A 51 0.75 15.70 -10.81
N ASP A 52 0.49 16.45 -9.75
CA ASP A 52 -0.62 16.17 -8.85
C ASP A 52 -1.98 16.36 -9.53
N SER A 53 -2.12 17.42 -10.33
CA SER A 53 -3.35 17.69 -11.08
C SER A 53 -3.64 16.62 -12.12
N VAL A 54 -2.63 16.23 -12.91
CA VAL A 54 -2.79 15.18 -13.93
C VAL A 54 -3.07 13.82 -13.27
N ASN A 55 -2.37 13.48 -12.18
CA ASN A 55 -2.60 12.22 -11.48
C ASN A 55 -4.01 12.11 -10.89
N ALA A 56 -4.62 13.21 -10.44
CA ALA A 56 -6.01 13.18 -10.00
C ALA A 56 -6.93 12.64 -11.11
N MET A 57 -6.75 13.09 -12.35
CA MET A 57 -7.55 12.64 -13.50
C MET A 57 -7.23 11.21 -13.95
N ILE A 58 -5.95 10.82 -13.85
CA ILE A 58 -5.52 9.42 -14.10
C ILE A 58 -6.24 8.47 -13.14
N ILE A 59 -6.29 8.83 -11.85
CA ILE A 59 -6.96 8.04 -10.81
C ILE A 59 -8.48 8.01 -11.04
N GLU A 60 -9.09 9.13 -11.39
CA GLU A 60 -10.53 9.20 -11.75
C GLU A 60 -10.86 8.34 -12.97
N SER A 61 -9.92 8.21 -13.91
CA SER A 61 -9.99 7.29 -15.06
C SER A 61 -9.73 5.82 -14.69
N GLY A 62 -9.49 5.54 -13.40
CA GLY A 62 -9.27 4.21 -12.85
C GLY A 62 -7.88 3.64 -13.08
N TYR A 63 -6.89 4.46 -13.46
CA TYR A 63 -5.48 4.07 -13.59
C TYR A 63 -4.69 4.37 -12.31
N PRO A 64 -3.62 3.62 -12.02
CA PRO A 64 -2.76 3.95 -10.88
C PRO A 64 -2.08 5.31 -11.12
N PRO A 65 -1.72 6.04 -10.04
CA PRO A 65 -0.87 7.21 -10.16
C PRO A 65 0.44 6.86 -10.87
N ILE A 66 0.92 7.75 -11.75
CA ILE A 66 2.12 7.56 -12.55
C ILE A 66 3.20 8.56 -12.12
N TRP A 67 4.40 8.03 -11.84
CA TRP A 67 5.55 8.84 -11.44
C TRP A 67 6.30 9.46 -12.61
N ASP A 68 6.35 8.75 -13.74
CA ASP A 68 7.05 9.16 -14.94
C ASP A 68 6.59 10.55 -15.42
N ILE A 69 7.52 11.50 -15.48
CA ILE A 69 7.21 12.89 -15.80
C ILE A 69 6.92 13.07 -17.30
N ASP A 70 7.49 12.25 -18.17
CA ASP A 70 7.37 12.43 -19.62
C ASP A 70 5.93 12.16 -20.06
N ILE A 71 5.31 11.09 -19.55
CA ILE A 71 3.88 10.84 -19.80
C ILE A 71 2.98 11.88 -19.13
N ILE A 72 3.32 12.36 -17.92
CA ILE A 72 2.54 13.39 -17.25
C ILE A 72 2.51 14.68 -18.09
N LEU A 73 3.66 15.09 -18.61
CA LEU A 73 3.78 16.26 -19.50
C LEU A 73 3.10 16.02 -20.85
N GLU A 74 3.17 14.80 -21.40
CA GLU A 74 2.46 14.47 -22.64
C GLU A 74 0.94 14.54 -22.46
N ILE A 75 0.41 14.00 -21.36
CA ILE A 75 -1.01 14.08 -21.03
C ILE A 75 -1.42 15.53 -20.81
N GLN A 76 -0.67 16.30 -20.02
CA GLN A 76 -0.92 17.72 -19.80
C GLN A 76 -0.98 18.49 -21.13
N LYS A 77 0.01 18.30 -22.00
CA LYS A 77 0.06 18.96 -23.30
C LYS A 77 -1.18 18.62 -24.15
N LYS A 78 -1.57 17.35 -24.21
CA LYS A 78 -2.78 16.92 -24.93
C LYS A 78 -4.05 17.53 -24.33
N MET A 79 -4.10 17.70 -23.01
CA MET A 79 -5.22 18.35 -22.32
C MET A 79 -5.30 19.84 -22.67
N GLU A 80 -4.18 20.55 -22.72
CA GLU A 80 -4.12 21.97 -23.11
C GLU A 80 -4.52 22.19 -24.58
N GLU A 81 -4.21 21.22 -25.45
CA GLU A 81 -4.61 21.22 -26.86
C GLU A 81 -6.09 20.80 -27.06
N ALA A 82 -6.69 20.13 -26.08
CA ALA A 82 -8.07 19.67 -26.16
C ALA A 82 -9.06 20.84 -26.03
N LYS A 83 -9.99 20.94 -26.98
CA LYS A 83 -11.05 21.96 -26.97
C LYS A 83 -12.11 21.73 -25.90
N ASP A 84 -12.20 20.51 -25.39
CA ASP A 84 -13.16 20.08 -24.37
C ASP A 84 -12.39 19.32 -23.28
N PHE A 85 -12.03 20.05 -22.25
CA PHE A 85 -11.26 19.54 -21.12
C PHE A 85 -12.06 18.56 -20.26
N GLU A 86 -13.37 18.78 -20.11
CA GLU A 86 -14.24 17.94 -19.27
C GLU A 86 -14.40 16.52 -19.86
N ASN A 87 -14.30 16.38 -21.19
CA ASN A 87 -14.42 15.10 -21.89
C ASN A 87 -13.08 14.57 -22.42
N PHE A 88 -11.95 15.03 -21.89
CA PHE A 88 -10.63 14.57 -22.35
C PHE A 88 -10.42 13.07 -22.03
N ASP A 89 -10.08 12.29 -23.06
CA ASP A 89 -9.83 10.85 -22.92
C ASP A 89 -8.42 10.56 -22.37
N VAL A 90 -8.29 10.66 -21.04
CA VAL A 90 -7.05 10.30 -20.32
C VAL A 90 -6.70 8.83 -20.54
N SER A 91 -7.70 7.94 -20.51
CA SER A 91 -7.50 6.49 -20.69
C SER A 91 -6.87 6.18 -22.05
N GLY A 92 -7.44 6.74 -23.12
CA GLY A 92 -6.89 6.62 -24.47
C GLY A 92 -5.50 7.24 -24.58
N SER A 93 -5.22 8.34 -23.88
CA SER A 93 -3.88 8.93 -23.87
C SER A 93 -2.83 8.02 -23.23
N ILE A 94 -3.16 7.37 -22.12
CA ILE A 94 -2.27 6.40 -21.44
C ILE A 94 -2.03 5.17 -22.32
N ILE A 95 -3.08 4.59 -22.90
CA ILE A 95 -2.96 3.42 -23.80
C ILE A 95 -2.11 3.76 -25.03
N ASN A 96 -2.32 4.94 -25.61
CA ASN A 96 -1.55 5.38 -26.77
C ASN A 96 -0.08 5.69 -26.45
N TYR A 97 0.23 6.06 -25.21
CA TYR A 97 1.59 6.26 -24.74
C TYR A 97 2.30 4.91 -24.54
N PHE A 98 1.70 4.02 -23.75
CA PHE A 98 2.27 2.71 -23.45
C PHE A 98 1.96 1.70 -24.55
N LYS A 99 2.66 1.81 -25.67
CA LYS A 99 2.60 0.79 -26.72
C LYS A 99 3.53 -0.38 -26.37
N SER A 100 3.58 -1.33 -27.29
CA SER A 100 4.39 -2.55 -27.20
C SER A 100 5.89 -2.32 -26.96
N GLU A 101 6.43 -1.15 -27.31
CA GLU A 101 7.84 -0.82 -27.13
C GLU A 101 8.10 -0.32 -25.70
N GLU A 102 7.30 0.63 -25.22
CA GLU A 102 7.39 1.22 -23.89
C GLU A 102 7.15 0.16 -22.80
N ILE A 103 6.18 -0.73 -23.02
CA ILE A 103 5.94 -1.87 -22.12
C ILE A 103 7.11 -2.87 -22.15
N GLY A 104 7.81 -2.99 -23.29
CA GLY A 104 9.01 -3.81 -23.40
C GLY A 104 10.15 -3.31 -22.51
N ASN A 105 10.28 -1.98 -22.35
CA ASN A 105 11.32 -1.36 -21.53
C ASN A 105 11.21 -1.76 -20.05
N PHE A 106 10.02 -2.13 -19.56
CA PHE A 106 9.86 -2.66 -18.21
C PHE A 106 10.71 -3.90 -17.97
N LEU A 107 10.85 -4.80 -18.95
CA LEU A 107 11.70 -5.99 -18.81
C LEU A 107 13.17 -5.62 -18.66
N ASP A 108 13.63 -4.62 -19.40
CA ASP A 108 15.01 -4.15 -19.32
C ASP A 108 15.31 -3.59 -17.93
N ASP A 109 14.41 -2.78 -17.39
CA ASP A 109 14.55 -2.25 -16.03
C ASP A 109 14.45 -3.35 -14.97
N TRP A 110 13.44 -4.22 -15.07
CA TRP A 110 13.24 -5.32 -14.12
C TRP A 110 14.41 -6.31 -14.10
N SER A 111 15.06 -6.54 -15.25
CA SER A 111 16.24 -7.43 -15.34
C SER A 111 17.42 -6.95 -14.51
N ARG A 112 17.49 -5.64 -14.21
CA ARG A 112 18.56 -5.03 -13.40
C ARG A 112 18.34 -5.24 -11.91
N PHE A 113 17.12 -5.57 -11.48
CA PHE A 113 16.80 -5.77 -10.07
C PHE A 113 17.11 -7.21 -9.62
N PRO A 114 18.11 -7.43 -8.73
CA PRO A 114 18.54 -8.78 -8.37
C PRO A 114 17.42 -9.64 -7.74
N PHE A 115 16.51 -9.02 -7.00
CA PHE A 115 15.39 -9.70 -6.33
C PHE A 115 14.29 -10.18 -7.30
N LEU A 116 14.31 -9.73 -8.56
CA LEU A 116 13.38 -10.22 -9.60
C LEU A 116 13.92 -11.37 -10.42
N ARG A 117 15.20 -11.74 -10.29
CA ARG A 117 15.85 -12.74 -11.15
C ARG A 117 15.09 -14.06 -11.23
N GLY A 118 14.55 -14.54 -10.10
CA GLY A 118 13.76 -15.78 -10.05
C GLY A 118 12.37 -15.67 -10.69
N ARG A 119 11.88 -14.44 -10.93
CA ARG A 119 10.56 -14.13 -11.49
C ARG A 119 10.62 -13.72 -12.95
N MET A 120 11.79 -13.43 -13.51
CA MET A 120 11.93 -12.95 -14.90
C MET A 120 11.18 -13.81 -15.92
N PRO A 121 11.23 -15.17 -15.92
CA PRO A 121 10.46 -15.95 -16.88
C PRO A 121 8.94 -15.75 -16.78
N ILE A 122 8.43 -15.48 -15.58
CA ILE A 122 7.01 -15.16 -15.35
C ILE A 122 6.70 -13.77 -15.90
N LEU A 123 7.56 -12.79 -15.61
CA LEU A 123 7.38 -11.40 -16.03
C LEU A 123 7.49 -11.23 -17.56
N GLU A 124 8.44 -11.92 -18.19
CA GLU A 124 8.56 -12.02 -19.64
C GLU A 124 7.28 -12.57 -20.26
N SER A 125 6.72 -13.64 -19.69
CA SER A 125 5.43 -14.20 -20.14
C SER A 125 4.27 -13.23 -19.99
N VAL A 126 4.23 -12.44 -18.90
CA VAL A 126 3.20 -11.40 -18.70
C VAL A 126 3.24 -10.39 -19.84
N ILE A 127 4.42 -9.86 -20.14
CA ILE A 127 4.62 -8.84 -21.17
C ILE A 127 4.27 -9.39 -22.55
N GLU A 128 4.70 -10.61 -22.87
CA GLU A 128 4.37 -11.25 -24.15
C GLU A 128 2.86 -11.50 -24.30
N CYS A 129 2.20 -11.96 -23.23
CA CYS A 129 0.74 -12.10 -23.22
C CYS A 129 0.03 -10.75 -23.44
N HIS A 130 0.49 -9.67 -22.79
CA HIS A 130 -0.09 -8.34 -23.01
C HIS A 130 0.06 -7.90 -24.46
N LYS A 131 1.27 -7.96 -25.02
CA LYS A 131 1.57 -7.56 -26.41
C LYS A 131 0.81 -8.38 -27.45
N SER A 132 0.54 -9.65 -27.14
CA SER A 132 -0.24 -10.56 -27.99
C SER A 132 -1.77 -10.45 -27.81
N GLY A 133 -2.26 -9.52 -26.98
CA GLY A 133 -3.69 -9.37 -26.70
C GLY A 133 -4.28 -10.48 -25.81
N LEU A 134 -3.45 -11.32 -25.20
CA LEU A 134 -3.84 -12.42 -24.30
C LEU A 134 -4.04 -11.90 -22.87
N TYR A 135 -4.88 -10.88 -22.71
CA TYR A 135 -5.01 -10.11 -21.46
C TYR A 135 -5.45 -10.95 -20.25
N TYR A 136 -6.34 -11.94 -20.45
CA TYR A 136 -6.69 -12.89 -19.39
C TYR A 136 -5.47 -13.60 -18.81
N SER A 137 -4.54 -14.03 -19.66
CA SER A 137 -3.33 -14.75 -19.26
C SER A 137 -2.32 -13.80 -18.62
N SER A 138 -2.15 -12.60 -19.19
CA SER A 138 -1.31 -11.55 -18.62
C SER A 138 -1.73 -11.21 -17.18
N ILE A 139 -3.02 -10.87 -16.99
CA ILE A 139 -3.57 -10.49 -15.68
C ILE A 139 -3.50 -11.64 -14.69
N SER A 140 -3.90 -12.85 -15.09
CA SER A 140 -3.89 -14.02 -14.20
C SER A 140 -2.49 -14.42 -13.76
N THR A 141 -1.48 -14.11 -14.58
CA THR A 141 -0.08 -14.39 -14.28
C THR A 141 0.51 -13.30 -13.39
N LEU A 142 0.22 -12.02 -13.67
CA LEU A 142 0.79 -10.85 -12.98
C LEU A 142 0.16 -10.59 -11.61
N LEU A 143 -1.17 -10.68 -11.48
CA LEU A 143 -1.86 -10.26 -10.25
C LEU A 143 -1.37 -11.02 -8.99
N PRO A 144 -1.12 -12.34 -9.02
CA PRO A 144 -0.52 -13.05 -7.90
C PRO A 144 0.93 -12.63 -7.56
N GLN A 145 1.66 -12.03 -8.51
CA GLN A 145 3.05 -11.62 -8.30
C GLN A 145 3.18 -10.41 -7.39
N PHE A 146 2.17 -9.53 -7.31
CA PHE A 146 2.21 -8.31 -6.49
C PHE A 146 2.58 -8.61 -5.03
N GLU A 147 1.93 -9.59 -4.43
CA GLU A 147 2.22 -9.94 -3.03
C GLU A 147 3.48 -10.78 -2.96
N GLY A 148 3.64 -11.72 -3.89
CA GLY A 148 4.81 -12.59 -3.95
C GLY A 148 6.12 -11.81 -3.95
N VAL A 149 6.23 -10.78 -4.80
CA VAL A 149 7.46 -9.97 -4.90
C VAL A 149 7.72 -9.19 -3.62
N ILE A 150 6.70 -8.61 -3.00
CA ILE A 150 6.85 -7.88 -1.74
C ILE A 150 7.34 -8.82 -0.63
N PHE A 151 6.66 -9.96 -0.43
CA PHE A 151 7.03 -10.92 0.60
C PHE A 151 8.44 -11.51 0.38
N GLU A 152 8.81 -11.79 -0.88
CA GLU A 152 10.14 -12.28 -1.22
C GLU A 152 11.23 -11.22 -0.97
N PHE A 153 10.99 -9.97 -1.37
CA PHE A 153 11.91 -8.86 -1.15
C PHE A 153 12.26 -8.68 0.33
N PHE A 154 11.26 -8.72 1.21
CA PHE A 154 11.47 -8.63 2.66
C PHE A 154 11.94 -9.96 3.29
N ASN A 155 12.27 -10.99 2.51
CA ASN A 155 12.66 -12.32 2.97
C ASN A 155 11.71 -12.87 4.05
N HIS A 156 10.40 -12.77 3.79
CA HIS A 156 9.38 -13.10 4.78
C HIS A 156 9.33 -14.61 5.06
N SER A 157 9.38 -14.96 6.35
CA SER A 157 9.41 -16.36 6.81
C SER A 157 8.19 -16.80 7.62
N TYR A 158 7.23 -15.89 7.86
CA TYR A 158 6.01 -16.23 8.59
C TYR A 158 4.94 -16.80 7.66
N LYS A 159 3.91 -17.41 8.25
CA LYS A 159 2.70 -17.76 7.49
C LYS A 159 2.10 -16.47 6.93
N TYR A 160 1.80 -16.47 5.63
CA TYR A 160 1.12 -15.38 4.96
C TYR A 160 -0.06 -14.85 5.77
N LYS A 161 -0.12 -13.53 5.90
CA LYS A 161 -1.26 -12.78 6.40
C LYS A 161 -1.36 -11.46 5.67
N GLU A 162 -2.57 -11.05 5.34
CA GLU A 162 -2.85 -9.75 4.71
C GLU A 162 -2.36 -8.57 5.56
N ASN A 163 -2.41 -8.68 6.90
CA ASN A 163 -1.86 -7.64 7.79
C ASN A 163 -0.35 -7.44 7.59
N TYR A 164 0.41 -8.50 7.28
CA TYR A 164 1.85 -8.39 7.03
C TYR A 164 2.13 -7.69 5.70
N LEU A 165 1.35 -8.02 4.67
CA LEU A 165 1.38 -7.29 3.40
C LEU A 165 1.12 -5.79 3.62
N ARG A 166 0.10 -5.45 4.42
CA ARG A 166 -0.21 -4.07 4.78
C ARG A 166 0.97 -3.37 5.47
N ILE A 167 1.61 -4.02 6.45
CA ILE A 167 2.78 -3.44 7.13
C ILE A 167 3.93 -3.17 6.13
N TYR A 168 4.21 -4.11 5.23
CA TYR A 168 5.24 -3.94 4.21
C TYR A 168 4.91 -2.82 3.23
N LEU A 169 3.67 -2.76 2.73
CA LEU A 169 3.21 -1.68 1.85
C LEU A 169 3.26 -0.33 2.55
N GLU A 170 2.85 -0.26 3.82
CA GLU A 170 2.94 0.97 4.61
C GLU A 170 4.38 1.42 4.77
N GLN A 171 5.32 0.52 5.06
CA GLN A 171 6.73 0.93 5.08
C GLN A 171 7.23 1.37 3.70
N LEU A 172 6.91 0.64 2.63
CA LEU A 172 7.30 0.95 1.25
C LEU A 172 6.87 2.37 0.82
N LEU A 173 5.70 2.82 1.26
CA LEU A 173 5.07 4.07 0.82
C LEU A 173 5.16 5.21 1.85
N LEU A 174 5.60 4.94 3.09
CA LEU A 174 5.87 5.96 4.12
C LEU A 174 7.30 6.51 4.07
N THR A 175 8.21 5.82 3.39
CA THR A 175 9.65 6.12 3.38
C THR A 175 10.09 6.94 2.18
N SER A 176 9.41 6.77 1.04
CA SER A 176 9.56 7.65 -0.10
C SER A 176 8.92 9.01 0.24
N TYR A 177 9.75 10.03 0.49
CA TYR A 177 9.37 11.44 0.65
C TYR A 177 8.27 11.76 1.68
N LYS A 178 8.68 11.90 2.95
CA LYS A 178 7.90 12.62 3.97
C LYS A 178 7.84 14.12 3.66
N ALA A 179 6.87 14.53 2.85
CA ALA A 179 6.32 15.89 2.91
C ALA A 179 4.94 15.81 3.57
N GLU A 180 4.64 16.70 4.51
CA GLU A 180 3.29 16.84 5.09
C GLU A 180 2.30 17.22 3.97
N GLY A 181 1.41 16.31 3.58
CA GLY A 181 0.43 16.50 2.50
C GLY A 181 -0.06 15.19 1.88
N ASP A 182 -1.04 15.27 0.96
CA ASP A 182 -1.52 14.17 0.11
C ASP A 182 -0.43 13.77 -0.90
N SER A 183 0.57 13.03 -0.42
CA SER A 183 1.77 12.72 -1.20
C SER A 183 1.44 11.74 -2.34
N PHE A 184 2.27 11.72 -3.39
CA PHE A 184 2.15 10.74 -4.47
C PHE A 184 2.06 9.29 -3.93
N ASN A 185 2.84 8.98 -2.90
CA ASN A 185 2.87 7.64 -2.30
C ASN A 185 1.58 7.30 -1.55
N ASP A 186 0.93 8.30 -0.94
CA ASP A 186 -0.40 8.14 -0.36
C ASP A 186 -1.43 7.82 -1.45
N LYS A 187 -1.35 8.47 -2.61
CA LYS A 187 -2.23 8.17 -3.76
C LYS A 187 -2.00 6.74 -4.27
N VAL A 188 -0.74 6.29 -4.36
CA VAL A 188 -0.43 4.90 -4.75
C VAL A 188 -0.97 3.90 -3.71
N MET A 189 -0.80 4.19 -2.42
CA MET A 189 -1.33 3.37 -1.32
C MET A 189 -2.85 3.27 -1.37
N GLN A 190 -3.53 4.41 -1.55
CA GLN A 190 -4.98 4.46 -1.67
C GLN A 190 -5.45 3.70 -2.90
N TYR A 191 -4.78 3.84 -4.04
CA TYR A 191 -5.11 3.08 -5.24
C TYR A 191 -4.97 1.56 -4.98
N TYR A 192 -3.85 1.12 -4.40
CA TYR A 192 -3.64 -0.29 -4.08
C TYR A 192 -4.73 -0.84 -3.15
N LYS A 193 -5.10 -0.08 -2.10
CA LYS A 193 -6.16 -0.46 -1.16
C LYS A 193 -7.54 -0.52 -1.83
N ASN A 194 -7.89 0.48 -2.62
CA ASN A 194 -9.23 0.66 -3.18
C ASN A 194 -9.49 -0.19 -4.42
N TYR A 195 -8.44 -0.57 -5.17
CA TYR A 195 -8.57 -1.32 -6.42
C TYR A 195 -8.05 -2.75 -6.33
N ILE A 196 -6.93 -3.00 -5.63
CA ILE A 196 -6.32 -4.34 -5.58
C ILE A 196 -6.82 -5.13 -4.36
N LEU A 197 -6.73 -4.55 -3.16
CA LEU A 197 -7.10 -5.21 -1.90
C LEU A 197 -8.60 -5.14 -1.57
N VAL A 198 -9.38 -4.41 -2.36
CA VAL A 198 -10.80 -4.26 -2.08
C VAL A 198 -11.51 -5.61 -2.10
N GLY A 199 -12.28 -5.87 -1.04
CA GLY A 199 -13.12 -7.06 -0.93
C GLY A 199 -14.32 -6.99 -1.89
N PHE A 200 -15.12 -8.05 -1.90
CA PHE A 200 -16.38 -8.11 -2.62
C PHE A 200 -17.45 -8.72 -1.73
N TYR A 201 -18.71 -8.33 -1.94
CA TYR A 201 -19.86 -8.83 -1.18
C TYR A 201 -20.96 -9.27 -2.14
N GLY A 202 -21.29 -10.56 -2.12
CA GLY A 202 -22.33 -11.10 -2.99
C GLY A 202 -22.00 -10.90 -4.47
N LYS A 203 -22.85 -10.15 -5.20
CA LYS A 203 -22.67 -9.90 -6.65
C LYS A 203 -21.93 -8.61 -6.97
N GLU A 204 -21.67 -7.76 -5.97
CA GLU A 204 -21.05 -6.46 -6.19
C GLU A 204 -19.53 -6.60 -6.06
N VAL A 205 -18.83 -6.29 -7.15
CA VAL A 205 -17.38 -6.20 -7.20
C VAL A 205 -17.00 -4.74 -7.36
N ALA A 206 -16.24 -4.21 -6.39
CA ALA A 206 -15.90 -2.80 -6.34
C ALA A 206 -14.77 -2.39 -7.32
N SER A 207 -14.05 -3.36 -7.88
CA SER A 207 -12.93 -3.12 -8.79
C SER A 207 -12.73 -4.28 -9.76
N GLU A 208 -12.58 -3.96 -11.04
CA GLU A 208 -12.28 -4.89 -12.15
C GLU A 208 -10.90 -5.56 -12.04
N ILE A 209 -10.06 -5.09 -11.11
CA ILE A 209 -8.72 -5.63 -10.82
C ILE A 209 -8.57 -6.05 -9.35
N SER A 210 -9.69 -6.26 -8.63
CA SER A 210 -9.67 -6.78 -7.26
C SER A 210 -9.06 -8.18 -7.22
N ARG A 211 -8.00 -8.34 -6.44
CA ARG A 211 -7.37 -9.65 -6.22
C ARG A 211 -8.34 -10.65 -5.60
N HIS A 212 -9.22 -10.19 -4.71
CA HIS A 212 -10.14 -11.06 -3.99
C HIS A 212 -11.22 -11.56 -4.92
N ALA A 213 -11.84 -10.66 -5.68
CA ALA A 213 -12.86 -11.04 -6.64
C ALA A 213 -12.28 -11.91 -7.76
N PHE A 214 -11.06 -11.62 -8.22
CA PHE A 214 -10.32 -12.46 -9.17
C PHE A 214 -10.07 -13.86 -8.62
N ALA A 215 -9.44 -13.98 -7.44
CA ALA A 215 -9.03 -15.26 -6.86
C ALA A 215 -10.21 -16.20 -6.55
N HIS A 216 -11.39 -15.64 -6.31
CA HIS A 216 -12.62 -16.39 -6.09
C HIS A 216 -13.47 -16.60 -7.37
N GLY A 217 -12.98 -16.18 -8.54
CA GLY A 217 -13.66 -16.37 -9.83
C GLY A 217 -14.91 -15.52 -10.04
N TYR A 218 -15.05 -14.44 -9.27
CA TYR A 218 -16.17 -13.51 -9.37
C TYR A 218 -16.04 -12.54 -10.56
N LEU A 219 -14.79 -12.19 -10.91
CA LEU A 219 -14.50 -11.40 -12.11
C LEU A 219 -14.43 -12.32 -13.34
N LYS A 220 -15.29 -12.08 -14.33
CA LYS A 220 -15.37 -12.88 -15.58
C LYS A 220 -14.82 -12.14 -16.79
N ASP A 221 -15.02 -10.83 -16.83
CA ASP A 221 -14.69 -9.99 -17.98
C ASP A 221 -13.43 -9.13 -17.71
N PHE A 222 -12.56 -9.58 -16.81
CA PHE A 222 -11.36 -8.83 -16.41
C PHE A 222 -10.30 -8.74 -17.51
N GLY A 223 -10.34 -9.62 -18.52
CA GLY A 223 -9.33 -9.77 -19.57
C GLY A 223 -9.34 -8.66 -20.62
N THR A 224 -9.11 -7.42 -20.22
CA THR A 224 -9.04 -6.25 -21.12
C THR A 224 -7.63 -5.67 -21.18
N GLU A 225 -7.32 -4.97 -22.27
CA GLU A 225 -6.06 -4.24 -22.45
C GLU A 225 -5.84 -3.24 -21.31
N GLN A 226 -6.90 -2.49 -20.97
CA GLN A 226 -6.91 -1.48 -19.92
C GLN A 226 -6.55 -2.10 -18.56
N ASN A 227 -7.19 -3.21 -18.18
CA ASN A 227 -6.91 -3.85 -16.90
C ASN A 227 -5.49 -4.43 -16.85
N SER A 228 -5.03 -5.01 -17.96
CA SER A 228 -3.66 -5.50 -18.04
C SER A 228 -2.64 -4.37 -17.94
N LEU A 229 -2.89 -3.23 -18.58
CA LEU A 229 -2.02 -2.06 -18.52
C LEU A 229 -2.01 -1.46 -17.11
N LYS A 230 -3.17 -1.29 -16.46
CA LYS A 230 -3.27 -0.83 -15.07
C LYS A 230 -2.40 -1.66 -14.13
N LEU A 231 -2.45 -2.98 -14.26
CA LEU A 231 -1.62 -3.87 -13.43
C LEU A 231 -0.13 -3.77 -13.79
N LEU A 232 0.24 -3.67 -15.06
CA LEU A 232 1.63 -3.49 -15.48
C LEU A 232 2.23 -2.20 -14.90
N LEU A 233 1.50 -1.08 -15.02
CA LEU A 233 1.94 0.22 -14.50
C LEU A 233 2.10 0.19 -12.97
N LEU A 234 1.10 -0.35 -12.26
CA LEU A 234 1.17 -0.45 -10.80
C LEU A 234 2.30 -1.40 -10.36
N PHE A 235 2.49 -2.53 -11.04
CA PHE A 235 3.55 -3.48 -10.70
C PHE A 235 4.94 -2.86 -10.92
N ASN A 236 5.13 -2.15 -12.04
CA ASN A 236 6.35 -1.42 -12.32
C ASN A 236 6.65 -0.42 -11.19
N GLN A 237 5.66 0.39 -10.79
CA GLN A 237 5.80 1.35 -9.71
C GLN A 237 6.21 0.69 -8.38
N ILE A 238 5.57 -0.42 -8.01
CA ILE A 238 5.87 -1.15 -6.76
C ILE A 238 7.30 -1.71 -6.79
N VAL A 239 7.73 -2.29 -7.91
CA VAL A 239 9.09 -2.82 -8.07
C VAL A 239 10.13 -1.72 -7.97
N THR A 240 9.88 -0.58 -8.62
CA THR A 240 10.77 0.59 -8.53
C THR A 240 10.90 1.06 -7.09
N PHE A 241 9.79 1.22 -6.37
CA PHE A 241 9.85 1.57 -4.95
C PHE A 241 10.61 0.55 -4.10
N LEU A 242 10.44 -0.75 -4.36
CA LEU A 242 11.20 -1.78 -3.64
C LEU A 242 12.70 -1.63 -3.90
N SER A 243 13.09 -1.28 -5.13
CA SER A 243 14.49 -1.08 -5.48
C SER A 243 15.14 0.15 -4.82
N GLU A 244 14.33 1.10 -4.36
CA GLU A 244 14.78 2.35 -3.74
C GLU A 244 14.85 2.26 -2.20
N LEU A 245 14.31 1.21 -1.59
CA LEU A 245 14.34 1.03 -0.13
C LEU A 245 15.76 0.77 0.38
N ASP A 246 16.10 1.41 1.51
CA ASP A 246 17.35 1.17 2.21
C ASP A 246 17.25 0.03 3.25
N ASP A 247 18.41 -0.42 3.74
CA ASP A 247 18.50 -1.51 4.71
C ASP A 247 17.80 -1.18 6.05
N GLU A 248 17.80 0.08 6.48
CA GLU A 248 17.16 0.50 7.74
C GLU A 248 15.63 0.36 7.63
N GLU A 249 15.07 0.79 6.51
CA GLU A 249 13.65 0.70 6.19
C GLU A 249 13.19 -0.75 6.06
N ILE A 250 14.01 -1.57 5.42
CA ILE A 250 13.79 -3.02 5.30
C ILE A 250 13.73 -3.67 6.69
N GLU A 251 14.71 -3.41 7.56
CA GLU A 251 14.76 -4.00 8.90
C GLU A 251 13.66 -3.47 9.82
N LYS A 252 13.27 -2.21 9.67
CA LYS A 252 12.11 -1.64 10.38
C LYS A 252 10.82 -2.37 10.00
N ALA A 253 10.58 -2.58 8.71
CA ALA A 253 9.40 -3.29 8.24
C ALA A 253 9.34 -4.73 8.78
N LYS A 254 10.46 -5.46 8.72
CA LYS A 254 10.59 -6.81 9.29
C LYS A 254 10.33 -6.81 10.80
N THR A 255 10.84 -5.82 11.52
CA THR A 255 10.63 -5.69 12.97
C THR A 255 9.15 -5.48 13.31
N LEU A 256 8.45 -4.62 12.57
CA LEU A 256 7.01 -4.41 12.77
C LEU A 256 6.20 -5.70 12.55
N VAL A 257 6.53 -6.46 11.50
CA VAL A 257 5.92 -7.78 11.25
C VAL A 257 6.22 -8.76 12.39
N ARG A 258 7.45 -8.79 12.89
CA ARG A 258 7.84 -9.64 14.03
C ARG A 258 7.00 -9.31 15.27
N LEU A 259 6.91 -8.02 15.63
CA LEU A 259 6.14 -7.56 16.78
C LEU A 259 4.65 -7.91 16.67
N ASP A 260 4.05 -7.73 15.49
CA ASP A 260 2.66 -8.13 15.25
C ASP A 260 2.48 -9.65 15.39
N SER A 261 3.44 -10.45 14.92
CA SER A 261 3.42 -11.91 15.08
C SER A 261 3.50 -12.36 16.53
N GLU A 262 4.27 -11.65 17.37
CA GLU A 262 4.46 -11.93 18.80
C GLU A 262 3.20 -11.56 19.58
N LYS A 263 2.66 -10.35 19.34
CA LYS A 263 1.41 -9.89 19.95
C LYS A 263 0.26 -10.86 19.74
N GLU A 264 0.10 -11.38 18.52
CA GLU A 264 -0.94 -12.35 18.20
C GLU A 264 -0.71 -13.72 18.87
N ARG A 265 0.55 -14.14 19.01
CA ARG A 265 0.89 -15.39 19.72
C ARG A 265 0.54 -15.27 21.20
N ASP A 266 0.86 -14.15 21.81
CA ASP A 266 0.55 -13.87 23.21
C ASP A 266 -0.96 -13.79 23.44
N LYS A 267 -1.69 -13.13 22.53
CA LYS A 267 -3.16 -13.09 22.56
C LYS A 267 -3.77 -14.48 22.49
N LYS A 268 -3.34 -15.32 21.55
CA LYS A 268 -3.81 -16.72 21.44
C LYS A 268 -3.49 -17.55 22.68
N LYS A 269 -2.31 -17.35 23.28
CA LYS A 269 -1.92 -18.02 24.51
C LYS A 269 -2.82 -17.59 25.68
N ALA A 270 -3.12 -16.31 25.80
CA ALA A 270 -4.02 -15.77 26.82
C ALA A 270 -5.46 -16.31 26.64
N GLU A 271 -5.98 -16.32 25.42
CA GLU A 271 -7.31 -16.89 25.09
C GLU A 271 -7.39 -18.39 25.43
N LEU A 272 -6.33 -19.16 25.13
CA LEU A 272 -6.27 -20.57 25.47
C LEU A 272 -6.31 -20.81 26.98
N ILE A 273 -5.54 -20.03 27.75
CA ILE A 273 -5.53 -20.10 29.21
C ILE A 273 -6.92 -19.76 29.78
N ALA A 274 -7.53 -18.68 29.29
CA ALA A 274 -8.87 -18.27 29.70
C ALA A 274 -9.93 -19.36 29.42
N ASN A 275 -9.90 -19.96 28.22
CA ASN A 275 -10.80 -21.03 27.84
C ASN A 275 -10.61 -22.30 28.70
N ASN A 276 -9.37 -22.65 29.05
CA ASN A 276 -9.09 -23.78 29.93
C ASN A 276 -9.62 -23.54 31.35
N ASN A 277 -9.42 -22.33 31.89
CA ASN A 277 -9.95 -21.96 33.21
C ASN A 277 -11.49 -22.01 33.21
N LEU A 278 -12.15 -21.48 32.17
CA LEU A 278 -13.61 -21.52 32.06
C LEU A 278 -14.15 -22.96 31.99
N LYS A 279 -13.48 -23.84 31.22
CA LYS A 279 -13.82 -25.27 31.16
C LYS A 279 -13.67 -25.95 32.53
N GLN A 280 -12.66 -25.60 33.31
CA GLN A 280 -12.48 -26.15 34.65
C GLN A 280 -13.59 -25.68 35.60
N GLN A 281 -13.92 -24.38 35.58
CA GLN A 281 -15.02 -23.83 36.38
C GLN A 281 -16.38 -24.44 36.03
N LEU A 282 -16.63 -24.69 34.74
CA LEU A 282 -17.86 -25.37 34.30
C LEU A 282 -17.93 -26.80 34.85
N LYS A 283 -16.83 -27.57 34.81
CA LYS A 283 -16.79 -28.91 35.40
C LYS A 283 -17.01 -28.90 36.91
N GLU A 284 -16.47 -27.91 37.62
CA GLU A 284 -16.69 -27.75 39.06
C GLU A 284 -18.15 -27.44 39.36
N LYS A 285 -18.77 -26.52 38.62
CA LYS A 285 -20.20 -26.21 38.74
C LYS A 285 -21.10 -27.39 38.39
N GLU A 286 -20.77 -28.17 37.37
CA GLU A 286 -21.48 -29.42 37.04
C GLU A 286 -21.41 -30.41 38.20
N LYS A 287 -20.22 -30.60 38.77
CA LYS A 287 -20.04 -31.49 39.93
C LYS A 287 -20.83 -31.02 41.14
N ASP A 288 -20.86 -29.72 41.42
CA ASP A 288 -21.63 -29.18 42.55
C ASP A 288 -23.13 -29.23 42.30
N ASN A 289 -23.59 -29.05 41.06
CA ASN A 289 -24.98 -29.25 40.69
C ASN A 289 -25.42 -30.71 40.87
N GLU A 290 -24.58 -31.68 40.49
CA GLU A 290 -24.87 -33.10 40.71
C GLU A 290 -24.93 -33.45 42.21
N LYS A 291 -24.03 -32.87 43.05
CA LYS A 291 -24.14 -32.99 44.51
C LYS A 291 -25.43 -32.38 45.05
N PHE A 292 -25.81 -31.19 44.56
CA PHE A 292 -27.04 -30.53 45.00
C PHE A 292 -28.28 -31.33 44.63
N LYS A 293 -28.32 -31.92 43.42
CA LYS A 293 -29.38 -32.85 43.02
C LYS A 293 -29.45 -34.07 43.94
N ALA A 294 -28.30 -34.67 44.28
CA ALA A 294 -28.26 -35.81 45.19
C ALA A 294 -28.78 -35.45 46.60
N LEU A 295 -28.34 -34.32 47.15
CA LEU A 295 -28.83 -33.81 48.45
C LEU A 295 -30.33 -33.47 48.41
N PHE A 296 -30.81 -32.89 47.31
CA PHE A 296 -32.22 -32.58 47.13
C PHE A 296 -33.06 -33.88 47.09
N LEU A 297 -32.60 -34.91 46.39
CA LEU A 297 -33.24 -36.23 46.39
C LEU A 297 -33.29 -36.85 47.79
N GLU A 298 -32.23 -36.70 48.58
CA GLU A 298 -32.17 -37.17 49.97
C GLU A 298 -33.12 -36.36 50.89
N PHE A 299 -33.16 -35.03 50.74
CA PHE A 299 -33.94 -34.12 51.58
C PHE A 299 -35.44 -34.20 51.30
N VAL A 300 -35.84 -34.27 50.03
CA VAL A 300 -37.25 -34.34 49.64
C VAL A 300 -37.82 -35.75 49.87
N GLY A 301 -36.95 -36.72 50.18
CA GLY A 301 -37.30 -38.06 50.60
C GLY A 301 -38.31 -38.70 49.65
N TYR A 302 -37.87 -39.11 48.46
CA TYR A 302 -38.79 -39.70 47.49
C TYR A 302 -38.37 -41.09 47.00
N GLU A 303 -39.23 -42.05 47.30
CA GLU A 303 -39.45 -43.28 46.53
C GLU A 303 -39.95 -42.88 45.13
N ASP A 304 -39.08 -42.96 44.12
CA ASP A 304 -39.23 -43.07 42.65
C ASP A 304 -40.45 -42.56 41.84
N GLU A 305 -41.57 -42.07 42.40
CA GLU A 305 -42.83 -41.94 41.64
C GLU A 305 -43.19 -40.55 41.10
N TRP A 306 -42.44 -39.46 41.38
CA TRP A 306 -42.89 -38.09 41.04
C TRP A 306 -42.08 -37.31 40.00
N LEU A 307 -41.08 -37.90 39.34
CA LEU A 307 -40.50 -37.26 38.15
C LEU A 307 -41.24 -37.77 36.89
N PRO A 308 -41.96 -36.91 36.14
CA PRO A 308 -42.35 -37.29 34.79
C PRO A 308 -41.05 -37.49 34.00
N THR A 309 -40.75 -38.75 33.65
CA THR A 309 -39.75 -39.06 32.65
C THR A 309 -40.10 -38.26 31.41
N VAL A 310 -39.30 -37.25 31.07
CA VAL A 310 -39.45 -36.56 29.79
C VAL A 310 -39.02 -37.56 28.72
N PRO A 311 -39.94 -38.12 27.91
CA PRO A 311 -39.55 -39.04 26.86
C PRO A 311 -39.08 -38.17 25.69
N GLY A 312 -37.77 -38.09 25.48
CA GLY A 312 -37.27 -37.49 24.23
C GLY A 312 -35.95 -36.75 24.31
N LEU A 313 -34.87 -37.46 24.57
CA LEU A 313 -33.58 -37.14 23.96
C LEU A 313 -32.97 -38.44 23.44
N ASN A 314 -33.61 -38.99 22.40
CA ASN A 314 -32.99 -40.00 21.56
C ASN A 314 -31.72 -39.38 20.95
N LYS A 315 -30.56 -39.90 21.37
CA LYS A 315 -29.31 -39.76 20.62
C LYS A 315 -29.55 -40.26 19.20
N LYS A 316 -29.80 -39.36 18.25
CA LYS A 316 -29.64 -39.67 16.83
C LYS A 316 -28.14 -39.90 16.59
N ARG A 317 -27.73 -41.19 16.57
CA ARG A 317 -26.56 -41.61 15.80
C ARG A 317 -26.88 -41.33 14.34
N ILE A 318 -26.21 -40.33 13.75
CA ILE A 318 -26.16 -40.19 12.31
C ILE A 318 -25.13 -41.21 11.82
N ASN A 319 -25.62 -42.32 11.28
CA ASN A 319 -24.81 -43.18 10.42
C ASN A 319 -24.71 -42.47 9.05
N CYS A 320 -23.53 -41.97 8.71
CA CYS A 320 -23.21 -41.63 7.33
C CYS A 320 -22.91 -42.94 6.59
N LEU A 321 -23.85 -43.38 5.75
CA LEU A 321 -23.60 -44.35 4.70
C LEU A 321 -22.90 -43.63 3.54
N HIS A 322 -21.78 -44.20 3.09
CA HIS A 322 -21.19 -43.94 1.80
C HIS A 322 -22.18 -44.26 0.68
N TYR A 323 -22.30 -43.34 -0.28
CA TYR A 323 -22.35 -43.63 -1.70
C TYR A 323 -21.63 -42.51 -2.46
#